data_AF-A0A7V4NHI0-F1
#
_entry.id   AF-A0A7V4NHI0-F1
#
_cell.length_a   1.000
_cell.length_b   1.000
_cell.length_c   1.000
_cell.angle_alpha   90.00
_cell.angle_beta   90.00
_cell.angle_gamma   90.00
#
_symmetry.space_group_name_H-M   'P 1'
#
loop_
_entity.id
_entity.type
_entity.pdbx_description
1 polymer ?
#
loop_
_entity_poly.entity_id
_entity_poly.type
_entity_poly.pdbx_seq_one_letter_code
_entity_poly.pdbx_strand_id
1 'polypeptide(L)'
;LEDNYPTVNLEAQACGTYVVTFDSGGAGETIVSQESGMAIKPCSVKYVLDLIRTLKSTGTKGVIIDSSMRTVISHQFMVNSYIGLYEELYCGGDKKVVGV
;
A
#
# COMPACT_ATOMS: atom_id res chain seq x y z
N LEU A 1 18.68 8.41 0.89
CA LEU A 1 17.58 8.66 1.84
C LEU A 1 16.48 7.71 1.42
N GLU A 2 16.10 6.78 2.28
CA GLU A 2 15.10 5.73 2.03
C GLU A 2 13.94 5.92 2.99
N ASP A 3 12.71 5.72 2.52
CA ASP A 3 11.51 5.80 3.35
C ASP A 3 11.12 4.40 3.85
N ASN A 4 10.82 4.26 5.14
CA ASN A 4 10.57 2.96 5.75
C ASN A 4 9.22 2.37 5.33
N TYR A 5 8.13 3.11 5.50
CA TYR A 5 6.79 2.70 5.04
C TYR A 5 5.91 3.95 4.91
N PRO A 6 6.09 4.74 3.82
CA PRO A 6 5.51 6.07 3.71
C PRO A 6 3.98 6.03 3.60
N THR A 7 3.29 6.64 4.56
CA THR A 7 1.81 6.64 4.58
C THR A 7 1.20 7.46 3.45
N VAL A 8 1.92 8.46 2.92
CA VAL A 8 1.49 9.28 1.77
C VAL A 8 1.12 8.43 0.56
N ASN A 9 1.83 7.33 0.32
CA ASN A 9 1.51 6.41 -0.78
C ASN A 9 0.16 5.71 -0.53
N LEU A 10 -0.14 5.32 0.71
CA LEU A 10 -1.39 4.67 1.09
C LEU A 10 -2.56 5.66 1.03
N GLU A 11 -2.35 6.88 1.55
CA GLU A 11 -3.33 7.98 1.52
C GLU A 11 -3.71 8.37 0.09
N ALA A 12 -2.72 8.53 -0.80
CA ALA A 12 -2.96 8.84 -2.20
C ALA A 12 -3.78 7.75 -2.91
N GLN A 13 -3.43 6.48 -2.70
CA GLN A 13 -4.21 5.34 -3.24
C GLN A 13 -5.63 5.33 -2.67
N ALA A 14 -5.80 5.55 -1.37
CA ALA A 14 -7.11 5.65 -0.70
C ALA A 14 -7.96 6.86 -1.18
N CYS A 15 -7.34 7.87 -1.79
CA CYS A 15 -8.03 8.98 -2.44
C CYS A 15 -8.33 8.73 -3.92
N GLY A 16 -8.06 7.53 -4.45
CA GLY A 16 -8.29 7.23 -5.86
C GLY A 16 -7.14 7.62 -6.79
N THR A 17 -5.99 8.01 -6.25
CA THR A 17 -4.84 8.52 -7.03
C THR A 17 -3.86 7.38 -7.33
N TYR A 18 -3.51 7.22 -8.60
CA TYR A 18 -2.49 6.27 -9.02
C TYR A 18 -1.11 6.70 -8.52
N VAL A 19 -0.41 5.82 -7.80
CA VAL A 19 0.88 6.14 -7.18
C VAL A 19 2.05 5.56 -7.98
N VAL A 20 3.04 6.40 -8.27
CA VAL A 20 4.35 5.95 -8.76
C VAL A 20 5.37 6.27 -7.66
N THR A 21 5.99 5.24 -7.09
CA THR A 21 6.99 5.37 -6.02
C THR A 21 8.31 4.74 -6.42
N PHE A 22 9.42 5.14 -5.78
CA PHE A 22 10.67 4.43 -5.93
C PHE A 22 10.65 3.10 -5.17
N ASP A 23 11.22 2.07 -5.79
CA ASP A 23 11.51 0.77 -5.20
C ASP A 23 12.77 0.88 -4.30
N SER A 24 12.63 1.60 -3.19
CA SER A 24 13.68 1.87 -2.20
C SER A 24 13.09 1.96 -0.79
N GLY A 25 13.77 1.40 0.21
CA GLY A 25 13.18 1.19 1.53
C GLY A 25 11.93 0.32 1.46
N GLY A 26 10.93 0.56 2.31
CA GLY A 26 9.62 -0.10 2.21
C GLY A 26 8.59 0.69 1.41
N ALA A 27 9.02 1.69 0.64
CA ALA A 27 8.11 2.44 -0.23
C ALA A 27 7.45 1.56 -1.30
N GLY A 28 8.17 0.58 -1.86
CA GLY A 28 7.60 -0.37 -2.83
C GLY A 28 6.49 -1.24 -2.24
N GLU A 29 6.58 -1.57 -0.95
CA GLU A 29 5.61 -2.41 -0.22
C GLU A 29 4.27 -1.69 0.04
N THR A 30 4.22 -0.37 -0.17
CA THR A 30 2.99 0.42 -0.01
C THR A 30 2.04 0.35 -1.22
N ILE A 31 2.49 -0.20 -2.35
CA ILE A 31 1.64 -0.34 -3.54
C ILE A 31 0.71 -1.54 -3.37
N VAL A 32 -0.59 -1.27 -3.31
CA VAL A 32 -1.59 -2.29 -2.93
C VAL A 32 -1.96 -3.21 -4.11
N SER A 33 -1.99 -2.67 -5.33
CA SER A 33 -2.23 -3.44 -6.55
C SER A 33 -1.63 -2.76 -7.79
N GLN A 34 -1.60 -3.46 -8.92
CA GLN A 34 -1.13 -2.90 -10.20
C GLN A 34 -2.08 -1.82 -10.76
N GLU A 35 -3.34 -1.86 -10.35
CA GLU A 35 -4.36 -0.87 -10.67
C GLU A 35 -4.23 0.40 -9.82
N SER A 36 -3.64 0.30 -8.62
CA SER A 36 -3.50 1.42 -7.69
C SER A 36 -2.15 2.14 -7.78
N GLY A 37 -1.11 1.48 -8.31
CA GLY A 37 0.19 2.11 -8.48
C GLY A 37 1.27 1.18 -9.05
N MET A 38 2.51 1.67 -9.03
CA MET A 38 3.70 0.89 -9.35
C MET A 38 4.93 1.40 -8.58
N ALA A 39 5.84 0.48 -8.28
CA ALA A 39 7.17 0.78 -7.77
C ALA A 39 8.19 0.72 -8.92
N ILE A 40 9.07 1.72 -9.01
CA ILE A 40 10.08 1.84 -10.07
C ILE A 40 11.48 1.94 -9.48
N LYS A 41 12.47 1.30 -10.13
CA LYS A 41 13.86 1.50 -9.75
C LYS A 41 14.36 2.89 -10.22
N PRO A 42 15.25 3.53 -9.46
CA PRO A 42 15.90 4.76 -9.91
C PRO A 42 16.61 4.52 -11.24
N CYS A 43 16.23 5.28 -12.27
CA CYS A 43 16.73 5.03 -13.63
C CYS A 43 17.22 6.33 -14.29
N SER A 44 16.36 7.32 -14.49
CA SER A 44 16.72 8.69 -14.87
C SER A 44 15.51 9.63 -14.83
N VAL A 45 15.73 10.96 -14.77
CA VAL A 45 14.66 11.95 -14.91
C VAL A 45 13.89 11.79 -16.22
N LYS A 46 14.61 11.49 -17.31
CA LYS A 46 14.00 11.25 -18.63
C LYS A 46 13.03 10.07 -18.59
N TYR A 47 13.43 8.97 -17.96
CA TYR A 47 12.57 7.81 -17.78
C TYR A 47 11.28 8.15 -17.02
N VAL A 48 11.39 8.88 -15.90
CA VAL A 48 10.21 9.29 -15.11
C VAL A 48 9.29 10.20 -15.93
N LEU A 49 9.85 11.13 -16.70
CA LEU A 49 9.09 12.02 -17.57
C LEU A 49 8.32 11.24 -18.66
N ASP A 50 8.98 10.29 -19.32
CA ASP A 50 8.38 9.47 -20.37
C ASP A 50 7.31 8.51 -19.79
N LEU A 51 7.52 8.01 -18.57
CA LEU A 51 6.53 7.23 -17.83
C LEU A 51 5.27 8.06 -17.54
N ILE A 52 5.42 9.27 -16.98
CA ILE A 52 4.28 10.16 -16.67
C ILE A 52 3.48 10.49 -17.95
N ARG A 53 4.18 10.75 -19.07
CA ARG A 53 3.53 10.98 -20.37
C ARG A 53 2.75 9.77 -20.85
N THR A 54 3.33 8.58 -20.71
CA THR A 54 2.67 7.31 -21.08
C THR A 54 1.40 7.12 -20.27
N LEU A 55 1.47 7.23 -18.93
CA LEU A 55 0.33 7.11 -18.03
C LEU A 55 -0.79 8.11 -18.35
N LYS A 56 -0.41 9.35 -18.71
CA LYS A 56 -1.37 10.37 -19.15
C LYS A 56 -2.07 10.00 -20.47
N SER A 57 -1.34 9.42 -21.43
CA SER A 57 -1.89 9.04 -22.74
C SER A 57 -2.75 7.77 -22.72
N THR A 58 -2.37 6.76 -21.94
CA THR A 58 -3.13 5.50 -21.81
C THR A 58 -4.32 5.65 -20.86
N GLY A 59 -4.29 6.69 -20.03
CA GLY A 59 -5.14 6.83 -18.86
C GLY A 59 -4.65 5.91 -17.74
N THR A 60 -4.72 6.40 -16.51
CA THR A 60 -4.72 5.54 -15.33
C THR A 60 -6.15 5.11 -15.11
N LYS A 61 -6.42 3.80 -15.02
CA LYS A 61 -7.70 3.36 -14.45
C LYS A 61 -7.76 3.99 -13.06
N GLY A 62 -8.76 4.84 -12.80
CA GLY A 62 -8.93 5.41 -11.47
C GLY A 62 -8.92 4.28 -10.45
N VAL A 63 -8.24 4.47 -9.34
CA VAL A 63 -8.08 3.41 -8.34
C VAL A 63 -9.47 3.08 -7.81
N ILE A 64 -10.01 1.93 -8.22
CA ILE A 64 -11.22 1.39 -7.61
C ILE A 64 -10.74 0.78 -6.30
N ILE A 65 -11.09 1.43 -5.18
CA ILE A 65 -10.84 0.86 -3.85
C ILE A 65 -11.78 -0.33 -3.70
N ASP A 66 -11.33 -1.47 -4.18
CA ASP A 66 -12.04 -2.72 -4.00
C ASP A 66 -11.81 -3.28 -2.58
N SER A 67 -12.50 -4.37 -2.26
CA SER A 67 -12.45 -5.01 -0.96
C SER A 67 -11.03 -5.45 -0.56
N SER A 68 -10.20 -5.88 -1.51
CA SER A 68 -8.81 -6.28 -1.27
C SER A 68 -7.97 -5.10 -0.78
N MET A 69 -8.17 -3.91 -1.37
CA MET A 69 -7.46 -2.70 -0.96
C MET A 69 -7.83 -2.29 0.48
N ARG A 70 -9.13 -2.39 0.84
CA ARG A 70 -9.57 -2.12 2.22
C ARG A 70 -8.91 -3.05 3.22
N THR A 71 -8.74 -4.32 2.90
CA THR A 71 -8.14 -5.28 3.83
C THR A 71 -6.66 -4.94 4.12
N VAL A 72 -5.94 -4.32 3.19
CA VAL A 72 -4.51 -4.02 3.38
C VAL A 72 -4.27 -2.70 4.12
N ILE A 73 -5.09 -1.67 3.88
CA ILE A 73 -4.81 -0.31 4.40
C ILE A 73 -5.86 0.21 5.39
N SER A 74 -6.93 -0.55 5.65
CA SER A 74 -7.97 -0.10 6.58
C SER A 74 -7.44 -0.08 8.01
N HIS A 75 -7.64 1.07 8.66
CA HIS A 75 -7.46 1.22 10.11
C HIS A 75 -8.13 0.08 10.89
N GLN A 76 -9.34 -0.35 10.50
CA GLN A 76 -10.06 -1.41 11.20
C GLN A 76 -9.31 -2.74 11.15
N PHE A 77 -8.78 -3.11 9.97
CA PHE A 77 -8.05 -4.36 9.81
C PHE A 77 -6.74 -4.33 10.59
N MET A 78 -6.01 -3.21 10.51
CA MET A 78 -4.75 -3.03 11.24
C MET A 78 -4.95 -3.07 12.75
N VAL A 79 -5.97 -2.37 13.28
CA VAL A 79 -6.30 -2.42 14.71
C VAL A 79 -6.67 -3.83 15.16
N ASN A 80 -7.50 -4.55 14.39
CA ASN A 80 -7.87 -5.92 14.72
C ASN A 80 -6.65 -6.86 14.74
N SER A 81 -5.68 -6.65 13.84
CA SER A 81 -4.42 -7.41 13.81
C SER A 81 -3.59 -7.18 15.07
N TYR A 82 -3.50 -5.92 15.53
CA TYR A 82 -2.83 -5.58 16.79
C TYR A 82 -3.55 -6.13 18.02
N ILE A 83 -4.88 -6.07 18.05
CA ILE A 83 -5.69 -6.67 19.12
C ILE A 83 -5.43 -8.18 19.19
N GLY A 84 -5.46 -8.88 18.05
CA GLY A 84 -5.20 -10.31 17.99
C GLY A 84 -3.80 -10.67 18.50
N LEU A 85 -2.78 -9.85 18.19
CA LEU A 85 -1.43 -10.03 18.73
C LEU A 85 -1.40 -9.85 20.25
N TYR A 86 -2.09 -8.84 20.79
CA TYR A 86 -2.17 -8.66 22.24
C TYR A 86 -2.92 -9.82 22.90
N GLU A 87 -4.04 -10.24 22.34
CA GLU A 87 -4.78 -11.41 22.82
C GLU A 87 -3.91 -12.67 22.83
N GLU A 88 -3.09 -12.91 21.80
CA GLU A 88 -2.15 -14.03 21.78
C GLU A 88 -1.12 -13.95 22.90
N LEU A 89 -0.54 -12.78 23.14
CA LEU A 89 0.46 -12.56 24.20
C LEU A 89 -0.15 -12.68 25.61
N TYR A 90 -1.38 -12.19 25.80
CA TYR A 90 -2.08 -12.24 27.08
C TYR A 90 -2.72 -13.61 27.35
N CYS A 91 -3.20 -14.31 26.32
CA CYS A 91 -3.89 -15.61 26.41
C CYS A 91 -2.96 -16.80 26.17
N GLY A 92 -1.63 -16.62 26.23
CA GLY A 92 -0.57 -17.64 26.10
C GLY A 92 -0.61 -18.73 27.18
N GLY A 93 -1.73 -19.45 27.26
CA GLY A 93 -2.02 -20.58 28.13
C GLY A 93 -3.25 -21.38 27.71
N ASP A 94 -4.32 -20.78 27.18
CA ASP A 94 -5.49 -21.53 26.70
C ASP A 94 -6.38 -20.75 25.71
N LYS A 95 -6.55 -21.36 24.52
CA LYS A 95 -7.49 -21.08 23.41
C LYS A 95 -7.19 -19.90 22.45
N LYS A 96 -7.04 -20.29 21.17
CA LYS A 96 -7.04 -19.41 20.00
C LYS A 96 -8.43 -18.81 19.77
N VAL A 97 -8.53 -17.49 19.81
CA VAL A 97 -9.66 -16.74 19.26
C VAL A 97 -9.30 -16.38 17.82
N VAL A 98 -10.10 -16.82 16.86
CA VAL A 98 -9.96 -16.44 15.45
C VAL A 98 -10.69 -15.11 15.30
N GLY A 99 -9.94 -14.04 15.06
CA GLY A 99 -10.48 -12.70 14.83
C GLY A 99 -11.46 -12.69 13.65
N VAL A 100 -12.59 -12.01 13.85
CA VAL A 100 -13.69 -11.84 12.89
C VAL A 100 -13.36 -10.75 11.87
#